data_AF-A0A328TKL7-F1
#
_entry.id   AF-A0A328TKL7-F1
#
_cell.length_a   1.000
_cell.length_b   1.000
_cell.length_c   1.000
_cell.angle_alpha   90.00
_cell.angle_beta   90.00
_cell.angle_gamma   90.00
#
_symmetry.space_group_name_H-M   'P 1'
#
loop_
_entity.id
_entity.type
_entity.pdbx_description
1 polymer ?
#
loop_
_entity_poly.entity_id
_entity_poly.type
_entity_poly.pdbx_seq_one_letter_code
_entity_poly.pdbx_strand_id
1 'polypeptide(L)' 'NHINGIENFWNQAKRHMRKFNGIPKAHFELYLKECEWRFNTPSAKQQLTILKQIVKGKI' A
#
# COMPACT_ATOMS: atom_id res chain seq x y z
N ASN A 1 -9.16 16.23 -13.06
CA ASN A 1 -9.26 14.75 -12.99
C ASN A 1 -8.65 14.16 -11.71
N HIS A 2 -8.90 14.76 -10.53
CA HIS A 2 -8.42 14.25 -9.24
C HIS A 2 -9.37 13.18 -8.65
N ILE A 3 -10.66 13.27 -8.97
CA ILE A 3 -11.70 12.31 -8.57
C ILE A 3 -11.35 10.88 -9.03
N ASN A 4 -10.86 10.72 -10.26
CA ASN A 4 -10.44 9.41 -10.80
C ASN A 4 -9.24 8.81 -10.04
N GLY A 5 -8.36 9.64 -9.47
CA GLY A 5 -7.22 9.18 -8.68
C GLY A 5 -7.65 8.59 -7.34
N ILE A 6 -8.55 9.27 -6.63
CA ILE A 6 -9.11 8.79 -5.35
C ILE A 6 -9.92 7.50 -5.56
N GLU A 7 -10.74 7.45 -6.62
CA GLU A 7 -11.53 6.26 -6.92
C GLU A 7 -10.64 5.06 -7.25
N ASN A 8 -9.62 5.27 -8.09
CA ASN A 8 -8.66 4.23 -8.43
C ASN A 8 -7.89 3.74 -7.19
N PHE A 9 -7.50 4.65 -6.30
CA PHE A 9 -6.86 4.30 -5.02
C PHE A 9 -7.75 3.35 -4.21
N TRP A 10 -9.00 3.73 -3.96
CA TRP A 10 -9.90 2.90 -3.15
C TRP A 10 -10.23 1.56 -3.82
N ASN A 11 -10.32 1.51 -5.15
CA ASN A 11 -10.51 0.25 -5.87
C ASN A 11 -9.32 -0.71 -5.70
N GLN A 12 -8.09 -0.20 -5.77
CA GLN A 12 -6.88 -0.99 -5.54
C GLN A 12 -6.73 -1.40 -4.07
N ALA A 13 -6.94 -0.47 -3.13
CA ALA A 13 -6.88 -0.74 -1.70
C ALA A 13 -7.87 -1.84 -1.29
N LYS A 14 -9.13 -1.76 -1.75
CA LYS A 14 -10.13 -2.84 -1.54
C LYS A 14 -9.65 -4.19 -2.07
N ARG A 15 -9.09 -4.24 -3.29
CA ARG A 15 -8.58 -5.49 -3.88
C ARG A 15 -7.41 -6.07 -3.08
N HIS A 16 -6.53 -5.23 -2.58
CA HIS A 16 -5.40 -5.65 -1.75
C HIS A 16 -5.89 -6.23 -0.40
N MET A 17 -6.76 -5.48 0.29
CA MET A 17 -7.25 -5.83 1.63
C MET A 17 -8.14 -7.08 1.65
N ARG A 18 -8.86 -7.38 0.56
CA ARG A 18 -9.69 -8.60 0.44
C ARG A 18 -8.93 -9.92 0.65
N LYS A 19 -7.60 -9.92 0.52
CA LYS A 19 -6.77 -11.11 0.71
C LYS A 19 -6.61 -11.53 2.19
N PHE A 20 -6.95 -10.66 3.14
CA PHE A 20 -6.60 -10.87 4.55
C PHE A 20 -7.70 -11.52 5.40
N ASN A 21 -8.84 -11.98 4.82
CA ASN A 21 -9.96 -12.61 5.57
C ASN A 21 -10.47 -11.79 6.78
N GLY A 22 -10.24 -10.48 6.77
CA GLY A 22 -10.52 -9.57 7.89
C GLY A 22 -9.24 -8.89 8.36
N ILE A 23 -9.31 -7.56 8.54
CA ILE A 23 -8.21 -6.77 9.10
C ILE A 23 -8.64 -6.33 10.50
N PRO A 24 -7.86 -6.63 11.56
CA PRO A 24 -8.15 -6.13 12.89
C PRO A 24 -8.24 -4.60 12.89
N LYS A 25 -9.27 -4.05 13.52
CA LYS A 25 -9.50 -2.60 13.57
C LYS A 25 -8.30 -1.84 14.15
N ALA A 26 -7.60 -2.43 15.12
CA ALA A 26 -6.42 -1.87 15.78
C ALA A 26 -5.18 -1.74 14.88
N HIS A 27 -5.19 -2.32 13.67
CA HIS A 27 -4.09 -2.25 12.73
C HIS A 27 -4.51 -1.67 11.38
N PHE A 28 -5.78 -1.29 11.21
CA PHE A 28 -6.34 -0.89 9.92
C PHE A 28 -5.56 0.27 9.29
N GLU A 29 -5.11 1.22 10.09
CA GLU A 29 -4.29 2.35 9.67
C GLU A 29 -2.96 1.91 9.03
N LEU A 30 -2.32 0.85 9.53
CA LEU A 30 -1.08 0.33 8.96
C LEU A 30 -1.32 -0.29 7.57
N TYR A 31 -2.41 -1.05 7.40
CA TYR A 31 -2.80 -1.59 6.10
C TYR A 31 -3.16 -0.48 5.09
N LEU A 32 -3.81 0.58 5.55
CA LEU A 32 -4.11 1.74 4.71
C LEU A 32 -2.83 2.47 4.28
N LYS A 33 -1.86 2.62 5.18
CA LYS A 33 -0.53 3.16 4.87
C LYS A 33 0.25 2.29 3.89
N GLU A 34 0.16 0.97 4.02
CA GLU A 34 0.72 0.06 3.03
C GLU A 34 0.06 0.24 1.65
N CYS A 35 -1.27 0.38 1.58
CA CYS A 35 -1.98 0.64 0.32
C CYS A 35 -1.55 1.97 -0.31
N GLU A 36 -1.39 3.03 0.49
CA GLU A 36 -0.87 4.33 0.04
C GLU A 36 0.53 4.18 -0.57
N TRP A 37 1.45 3.54 0.14
CA TRP A 37 2.80 3.31 -0.35
C TRP A 37 2.81 2.52 -1.66
N ARG A 38 2.05 1.42 -1.74
CA ARG A 38 1.94 0.58 -2.95
C ARG A 38 1.34 1.33 -4.14
N PHE A 39 0.33 2.16 -3.90
CA PHE A 39 -0.29 2.98 -4.93
C PHE A 39 0.70 3.98 -5.54
N ASN A 40 1.53 4.60 -4.69
CA ASN A 40 2.55 5.56 -5.11
C ASN A 40 3.83 4.90 -5.65
N THR A 41 4.04 3.60 -5.42
CA THR A 41 5.18 2.82 -5.96
C THR A 41 4.70 1.53 -6.62
N PRO A 42 4.03 1.57 -7.79
CA PRO A 42 3.35 0.40 -8.37
C PRO A 42 4.30 -0.72 -8.82
N SER A 43 5.57 -0.43 -9.08
CA SER A 43 6.55 -1.45 -9.49
C SER A 43 7.00 -2.31 -8.32
N ALA A 44 6.72 -3.62 -8.41
CA ALA A 44 7.18 -4.60 -7.42
C ALA A 44 8.72 -4.60 -7.24
N LYS A 45 9.48 -4.34 -8.32
CA LYS A 45 10.93 -4.23 -8.26
C LYS A 45 11.35 -3.00 -7.45
N GLN A 46 10.68 -1.87 -7.61
CA GLN A 46 10.97 -0.66 -6.84
C GLN A 46 10.58 -0.84 -5.37
N GLN A 47 9.40 -1.43 -5.09
CA GLN A 47 8.97 -1.78 -3.74
C GLN A 47 10.03 -2.63 -3.02
N LEU A 48 10.52 -3.69 -3.68
CA LEU A 48 11.54 -4.57 -3.13
C LEU A 48 12.85 -3.83 -2.84
N THR A 49 13.27 -2.93 -3.73
CA THR A 49 14.47 -2.10 -3.52
C THR A 49 14.33 -1.20 -2.30
N ILE A 50 13.19 -0.52 -2.15
CA ILE A 50 12.90 0.36 -1.01
C ILE A 50 12.91 -0.44 0.29
N LEU A 51 12.22 -1.59 0.34
CA LEU A 51 12.21 -2.45 1.52
C LEU A 51 13.63 -2.91 1.91
N LYS A 52 14.45 -3.26 0.92
CA LYS A 52 15.87 -3.61 1.15
C LYS A 52 16.69 -2.44 1.69
N GLN A 53 16.36 -1.20 1.33
CA GLN A 53 17.05 0.00 1.85
C GLN A 53 16.62 0.31 3.29
N ILE A 54 15.32 0.21 3.60
CA ILE A 54 14.78 0.37 4.97
C ILE A 54 15.43 -0.63 5.93
N VAL A 55 15.46 -1.91 5.56
CA VAL A 55 16.09 -2.97 6.40
C VAL A 55 17.57 -2.71 6.63
N LYS A 56 18.25 -2.04 5.70
CA LYS A 56 19.67 -1.66 5.82
C LYS A 56 19.90 -0.32 6.52
N GLY A 57 18.84 0.36 6.98
CA GLY A 57 18.93 1.69 7.59
C GLY A 57 19.48 2.78 6.66
N LYS A 58 19.26 2.64 5.35
CA LYS A 58 19.77 3.58 4.33
C LYS A 58 18.78 4.68 3.94
N ILE A 59 17.58 4.63 4.51
CA ILE A 59 16.49 5.60 4.42
C ILE A 59 16.09 5.92 5.86
#